data_AF-A0A3D3HYQ0-F1
#
_entry.id   AF-A0A3D3HYQ0-F1
#
_cell.length_a   1.000
_cell.length_b   1.000
_cell.length_c   1.000
_cell.angle_alpha   90.00
_cell.angle_beta   90.00
_cell.angle_gamma   90.00
#
_symmetry.space_group_name_H-M   'P 1'
#
loop_
_entity.id
_entity.type
_entity.pdbx_description
1 polymer ?
#
loop_
_entity_poly.entity_id
_entity_poly.type
_entity_poly.pdbx_seq_one_letter_code
_entity_poly.pdbx_strand_id
1 'polypeptide(L)'
;MADVKGDLSGMSQAGGGKPKLEERATQIGLGTLTYAASPTIFWDLYGEQGHRVRTTISEMGPLLLSRLLDLNETQEGVLNIAFRVADDDGLLLLDL
;
A
#
# COMPACT_ATOMS: atom_id res chain seq x y z
N MET A 1 8.50 -15.26 7.59
CA MET A 1 7.72 -14.31 6.76
C MET A 1 7.75 -12.99 7.52
N ALA A 2 8.37 -11.95 6.97
CA ALA A 2 8.45 -10.66 7.64
C ALA A 2 7.03 -10.16 7.92
N ASP A 3 6.77 -9.69 9.15
CA ASP A 3 5.49 -9.09 9.48
C ASP A 3 5.50 -7.65 8.95
N VAL A 4 5.33 -7.52 7.63
CA VAL A 4 5.33 -6.23 6.93
C VAL A 4 4.34 -5.25 7.57
N LYS A 5 3.26 -5.74 8.21
CA LYS A 5 2.29 -4.90 8.92
C LYS A 5 2.85 -4.40 10.25
N GLY A 6 3.39 -5.28 11.08
CA GLY A 6 4.03 -4.91 12.35
C GLY A 6 5.27 -4.03 12.16
N ASP A 7 6.08 -4.34 11.16
CA ASP A 7 7.33 -3.64 10.86
C ASP A 7 7.08 -2.20 10.38
N LEU A 8 6.05 -1.97 9.56
CA LEU A 8 5.73 -0.63 9.02
C LEU A 8 4.81 0.18 9.94
N SER A 9 3.86 -0.46 10.64
CA SER A 9 2.97 0.26 11.56
C SER A 9 3.71 0.88 12.75
N GLY A 10 4.82 0.27 13.16
CA GLY A 10 5.70 0.77 14.21
C GLY A 10 6.31 2.15 13.93
N MET A 11 6.37 2.61 12.67
CA MET A 11 6.87 3.95 12.32
C MET A 11 6.00 5.08 12.86
N SER A 12 4.72 4.79 13.16
CA SER A 12 3.81 5.74 13.81
C SER A 12 4.17 6.03 15.26
N GLN A 13 5.00 5.19 15.88
CA GLN A 13 5.41 5.32 17.27
C GLN A 13 6.84 5.87 17.34
N ALA A 14 7.11 6.67 18.38
CA ALA A 14 8.49 6.99 18.70
C ALA A 14 9.19 5.67 19.08
N GLY A 15 10.33 5.38 18.45
CA GLY A 15 11.16 4.23 18.81
C GLY A 15 11.70 4.33 20.23
N GLY A 16 12.47 3.32 20.65
CA GLY A 16 13.16 3.32 21.94
C GLY A 16 13.14 1.95 22.61
N GLY A 17 13.66 1.90 23.85
CA GLY A 17 13.58 0.70 24.70
C GLY A 17 14.49 -0.45 24.26
N LYS A 18 15.54 -0.18 23.47
CA LYS A 18 16.51 -1.18 23.01
C LYS A 18 17.92 -0.85 23.52
N PRO A 19 18.34 -1.35 24.69
CA PRO A 19 19.63 -1.04 25.31
C PRO A 19 20.83 -1.28 24.38
N LYS A 20 20.80 -2.38 23.60
CA LYS A 20 21.86 -2.70 22.61
C LYS A 20 22.01 -1.65 21.50
N LEU A 21 20.93 -0.96 21.13
CA LEU A 21 20.96 0.08 20.10
C LEU A 21 21.62 1.34 20.65
N GLU A 22 21.31 1.70 21.89
CA GLU A 22 21.85 2.87 22.58
C GLU A 22 23.34 2.70 22.92
N GLU A 23 23.72 1.52 23.39
CA GLU A 23 25.14 1.14 23.57
C GLU A 23 25.91 1.27 22.27
N ARG A 24 25.35 0.76 21.16
CA ARG A 24 25.97 0.86 19.84
C ARG A 24 26.07 2.30 19.34
N ALA A 25 25.04 3.12 19.53
CA ALA A 25 25.05 4.53 19.17
C ALA A 25 26.14 5.31 19.92
N THR A 26 26.34 4.99 21.20
CA THR A 26 27.43 5.56 22.00
C THR A 26 28.80 5.13 21.47
N GLN A 27 28.98 3.84 21.17
CA GLN A 27 30.25 3.30 20.63
C GLN A 27 30.68 3.94 19.30
N ILE A 28 29.71 4.29 18.44
CA ILE A 28 29.98 4.90 17.12
C ILE A 28 29.99 6.44 17.15
N GLY A 29 29.91 7.05 18.34
CA GLY A 29 30.00 8.51 18.50
C GLY A 29 28.74 9.28 18.14
N LEU A 30 27.58 8.63 17.98
CA LEU A 30 26.29 9.30 17.75
C LEU A 30 25.68 9.89 19.03
N GLY A 31 26.16 9.47 20.20
CA GLY A 31 25.67 9.97 21.50
C GLY A 31 24.24 9.54 21.79
N THR A 32 23.46 10.41 22.43
CA THR A 32 22.07 10.13 22.80
C THR A 32 21.15 10.13 21.58
N LEU A 33 20.58 8.97 21.26
CA LEU A 33 19.59 8.85 20.20
C LEU A 33 18.30 9.58 20.61
N THR A 34 17.81 10.45 19.73
CA THR A 34 16.47 11.03 19.85
C THR A 34 15.53 10.23 18.98
N TYR A 35 14.49 9.66 19.58
CA TYR A 35 13.46 8.91 18.87
C TYR A 35 12.26 9.82 18.61
N ALA A 36 11.75 9.78 17.39
CA ALA A 36 10.54 10.51 17.00
C ALA A 36 9.62 9.58 16.22
N ALA A 37 8.31 9.79 16.41
CA ALA A 37 7.30 9.20 15.56
C ALA A 37 7.29 9.88 14.19
N SER A 38 6.98 9.13 13.14
CA SER A 38 6.69 9.70 11.82
C SER A 38 5.19 9.81 11.60
N PRO A 39 4.67 10.93 11.07
CA PRO A 39 3.27 11.05 10.68
C PRO A 39 2.89 9.89 9.75
N THR A 40 1.94 9.07 10.18
CA THR A 40 1.52 7.86 9.45
C THR A 40 0.01 7.89 9.29
N ILE A 41 -0.47 7.59 8.08
CA ILE A 41 -1.89 7.41 7.79
C ILE A 41 -2.08 5.98 7.32
N PHE A 42 -2.84 5.19 8.06
CA PHE A 42 -3.24 3.86 7.62
C PHE A 42 -4.39 3.96 6.64
N TRP A 43 -4.31 3.16 5.58
CA TRP A 43 -5.37 3.06 4.60
C TRP A 43 -6.23 1.85 4.90
N ASP A 44 -7.54 2.05 4.84
CA ASP A 44 -8.54 1.04 5.12
C ASP A 44 -9.50 0.93 3.92
N LEU A 45 -9.74 -0.30 3.48
CA LEU A 45 -10.67 -0.61 2.40
C LEU A 45 -12.12 -0.29 2.78
N TYR A 46 -12.51 -0.57 4.02
CA TYR A 46 -13.87 -0.31 4.52
C TYR A 46 -14.01 1.09 5.15
N GLY A 47 -12.87 1.69 5.54
CA GLY A 47 -12.81 3.00 6.14
C GLY A 47 -13.36 3.04 7.57
N GLU A 48 -13.20 1.95 8.32
CA GLU A 48 -13.61 1.83 9.73
C GLU A 48 -12.47 2.22 10.69
N GLN A 49 -11.24 1.81 10.38
CA GLN A 49 -10.05 1.92 11.24
C GLN A 49 -8.97 2.84 10.66
N GLY A 50 -9.18 3.38 9.46
CA GLY A 50 -8.19 4.19 8.77
C GLY A 50 -8.80 5.07 7.67
N HIS A 51 -7.92 5.75 6.94
CA HIS A 51 -8.33 6.55 5.81
C HIS A 51 -8.87 5.66 4.71
N ARG A 52 -10.11 5.92 4.28
CA ARG A 52 -10.74 5.15 3.22
C ARG A 52 -9.88 5.17 1.95
N VAL A 53 -9.58 3.99 1.42
CA VAL A 53 -8.98 3.84 0.09
C VAL A 53 -9.99 4.31 -0.95
N ARG A 54 -9.57 5.20 -1.84
CA ARG A 54 -10.34 5.62 -3.01
C ARG A 54 -9.57 5.16 -4.24
N THR A 55 -10.24 4.41 -5.11
CA THR A 55 -9.69 4.04 -6.41
C THR A 55 -10.82 3.92 -7.42
N THR A 56 -10.51 4.00 -8.70
CA THR A 56 -11.43 3.77 -9.82
C THR A 56 -11.09 2.47 -10.55
N ILE A 57 -12.04 1.91 -11.30
CA ILE A 57 -11.83 0.75 -12.18
C ILE A 57 -10.67 1.01 -13.16
N SER A 58 -10.58 2.22 -13.70
CA SER A 58 -9.47 2.65 -14.56
C SER A 58 -8.11 2.61 -13.87
N GLU A 59 -8.01 3.03 -12.60
CA GLU A 59 -6.75 3.01 -11.83
C GLU A 59 -6.32 1.59 -11.42
N MET A 60 -7.28 0.69 -11.18
CA MET A 60 -6.98 -0.72 -10.92
C MET A 60 -6.44 -1.41 -12.17
N GLY A 61 -7.00 -1.08 -13.34
CA GLY A 61 -6.60 -1.62 -14.62
C GLY A 61 -7.03 -3.08 -14.85
N PRO A 62 -6.92 -3.58 -16.08
CA PRO A 62 -7.45 -4.88 -16.47
C PRO A 62 -6.70 -6.04 -15.78
N LEU A 63 -5.40 -5.91 -15.54
CA LEU A 63 -4.60 -6.97 -14.92
C LEU A 63 -5.01 -7.24 -13.46
N LEU A 64 -5.15 -6.18 -12.66
CA LEU A 64 -5.51 -6.33 -11.24
C LEU A 64 -6.94 -6.86 -11.11
N LEU A 65 -7.86 -6.35 -11.95
CA LEU A 65 -9.25 -6.81 -11.99
C LEU A 65 -9.37 -8.27 -12.43
N SER A 66 -8.62 -8.69 -13.44
CA SER A 66 -8.58 -10.10 -13.87
C SER A 66 -8.17 -11.03 -12.74
N ARG A 67 -7.15 -10.64 -11.95
CA ARG A 67 -6.71 -11.42 -10.78
C ARG A 67 -7.74 -11.41 -9.65
N LEU A 68 -8.40 -10.28 -9.42
CA LEU A 68 -9.40 -10.15 -8.36
C LEU A 68 -10.65 -10.98 -8.65
N LEU A 69 -11.04 -11.07 -9.92
CA LEU A 69 -12.19 -11.83 -10.40
C LEU A 69 -11.86 -13.28 -10.78
N ASP A 70 -10.60 -13.69 -10.61
CA ASP A 70 -10.08 -15.03 -10.95
C ASP A 70 -10.42 -15.44 -12.39
N LEU A 71 -10.20 -14.51 -13.33
CA LEU A 71 -10.51 -14.69 -14.74
C LEU A 71 -9.54 -15.66 -15.41
N ASN A 72 -10.06 -16.46 -16.34
CA ASN A 72 -9.22 -17.25 -17.24
C ASN A 72 -8.60 -16.39 -18.36
N GLU A 73 -7.66 -16.96 -19.10
CA GLU A 73 -6.91 -16.26 -20.17
C GLU A 73 -7.83 -15.59 -21.21
N THR A 74 -8.92 -16.26 -21.60
CA THR A 74 -9.89 -15.70 -22.55
C THR A 74 -10.61 -14.49 -21.97
N GLN A 75 -11.08 -14.58 -20.72
CA GLN A 75 -11.78 -13.50 -20.02
C GLN A 75 -10.87 -12.30 -19.76
N GLU A 76 -9.63 -12.53 -19.34
CA GLU A 76 -8.60 -11.49 -19.21
C GLU A 76 -8.35 -10.81 -20.56
N GLY A 77 -8.27 -11.57 -21.65
CA GLY A 77 -8.11 -11.03 -23.00
C GLY A 77 -9.26 -10.09 -23.39
N VAL A 78 -10.51 -10.49 -23.13
CA VAL A 78 -11.68 -9.65 -23.38
C VAL A 78 -11.65 -8.38 -22.54
N LEU A 79 -11.28 -8.47 -21.26
CA LEU A 79 -11.20 -7.32 -20.36
C LEU A 79 -10.13 -6.32 -20.82
N ASN A 80 -8.96 -6.80 -21.24
CA ASN A 80 -7.90 -5.93 -21.79
C ASN A 80 -8.37 -5.19 -23.06
N ILE A 81 -9.11 -5.85 -23.94
CA ILE A 81 -9.68 -5.20 -25.13
C ILE A 81 -10.67 -4.12 -24.73
N ALA A 82 -11.57 -4.39 -23.77
CA ALA A 82 -12.54 -3.41 -23.30
C ALA A 82 -11.87 -2.14 -22.75
N PHE A 83 -10.83 -2.30 -21.92
CA PHE A 83 -10.03 -1.19 -21.42
C PHE A 83 -9.34 -0.42 -22.54
N ARG A 84 -8.76 -1.14 -23.52
CA ARG A 84 -8.08 -0.52 -24.64
C ARG A 84 -9.01 0.35 -25.49
N VAL A 85 -10.21 -0.15 -25.79
CA VAL A 85 -11.23 0.61 -26.54
C VAL A 85 -11.66 1.83 -25.75
N ALA A 86 -11.88 1.70 -24.44
CA ALA A 86 -12.23 2.84 -23.60
C ALA A 86 -11.14 3.92 -23.59
N ASP A 87 -9.87 3.53 -23.50
CA ASP A 87 -8.74 4.46 -23.56
C ASP A 87 -8.62 5.16 -24.93
N ASP A 88 -8.77 4.40 -26.03
CA ASP A 88 -8.66 4.93 -27.40
C ASP A 88 -9.80 5.92 -27.71
N ASP A 89 -11.01 5.68 -27.19
CA ASP A 89 -12.19 6.54 -27.39
C ASP A 89 -12.36 7.61 -26.28
N GLY A 90 -11.48 7.66 -25.29
CA GLY A 90 -11.56 8.59 -24.15
C GLY A 90 -12.80 8.38 -23.26
N LEU A 91 -13.31 7.15 -23.21
CA LEU A 91 -14.47 6.75 -22.43
C LEU A 91 -14.06 6.50 -20.98
N LEU A 92 -14.82 7.07 -20.04
CA LEU A 92 -14.68 6.74 -18.64
C LEU A 92 -15.28 5.35 -18.36
N LEU A 93 -14.52 4.48 -17.72
CA LEU A 93 -15.03 3.21 -17.19
C LEU A 93 -15.76 3.48 -15.87
N LEU A 94 -17.00 3.92 -15.97
CA LEU A 94 -17.89 4.23 -14.84
C LEU A 94 -18.94 3.12 -14.72
N ASP A 95 -19.03 2.52 -13.53
CA ASP A 95 -19.91 1.38 -13.19
C ASP A 95 -19.76 0.13 -14.08
N LEU A 96 -19.13 -0.91 -13.52
CA LEU A 96 -19.11 -2.28 -14.02
C LEU A 96 -20.14 -3.14 -13.28
#